data_AF-A0A9X8YQ40-F1
#
_entry.id   AF-A0A9X8YQ40-F1
#
_cell.length_a   1.000
_cell.length_b   1.000
_cell.length_c   1.000
_cell.angle_alpha   90.00
_cell.angle_beta   90.00
_cell.angle_gamma   90.00
#
_symmetry.space_group_name_H-M   'P 1'
#
loop_
_entity.id
_entity.type
_entity.pdbx_description
1 polymer ?
#
loop_
_entity_poly.entity_id
_entity_poly.type
_entity_poly.pdbx_seq_one_letter_code
_entity_poly.pdbx_strand_id
1 'polypeptide(L)'
;TGATADLMLAEIIEQHEGRDVVQVYINRQLQRHPTMRVFYRLMDYHLADAEDGRAKESLLLLRDMVGEQIRTKPRYRCHKCGFTAHSLYWHCPSCRAWSSVKPIRGLDGQ
;
A
#
# COMPACT_ATOMS: atom_id res chain seq x y z
N THR A 1 -5.90 9.29 -6.99
CA THR A 1 -4.45 9.02 -6.95
C THR A 1 -4.26 7.56 -6.53
N GLY A 2 -3.09 6.97 -6.76
CA GLY A 2 -2.83 5.58 -6.37
C GLY A 2 -1.81 5.54 -5.24
N ALA A 3 -1.93 4.59 -4.32
CA ALA A 3 -1.07 4.44 -3.15
C ALA A 3 0.43 4.51 -3.46
N THR A 4 0.86 4.03 -4.64
CA THR A 4 2.26 4.16 -5.09
C THR A 4 2.69 5.61 -5.28
N ALA A 5 1.86 6.43 -5.93
CA ALA A 5 2.16 7.85 -6.12
C ALA A 5 2.15 8.60 -4.79
N ASP A 6 1.23 8.26 -3.89
CA ASP A 6 1.16 8.87 -2.56
C ASP A 6 2.41 8.54 -1.72
N LEU A 7 2.92 7.30 -1.79
CA LEU A 7 4.16 6.88 -1.14
C LEU A 7 5.41 7.54 -1.75
N MET A 8 5.46 7.70 -3.08
CA MET A 8 6.55 8.43 -3.74
C MET A 8 6.58 9.90 -3.31
N LEU A 9 5.41 10.55 -3.23
CA LEU A 9 5.32 11.92 -2.74
C LEU A 9 5.73 12.01 -1.27
N ALA A 10 5.33 11.03 -0.45
CA ALA A 10 5.75 10.98 0.95
C ALA A 10 7.29 10.92 1.10
N GLU A 11 7.98 10.14 0.28
CA GLU A 11 9.45 10.08 0.27
C GLU A 11 10.07 11.45 -0.08
N ILE A 12 9.50 12.17 -1.05
CA ILE A 12 9.96 13.52 -1.41
C ILE A 12 9.75 14.50 -0.25
N ILE A 13 8.58 14.46 0.39
CA ILE A 13 8.26 15.32 1.54
C ILE A 13 9.21 15.01 2.70
N GLU A 14 9.44 13.74 3.02
CA GLU A 14 10.34 13.34 4.11
C GLU A 14 11.76 13.89 3.89
N GLN A 15 12.25 13.86 2.64
CA GLN A 15 13.58 14.37 2.28
C GLN A 15 13.72 15.89 2.39
N HIS A 16 12.66 16.65 2.12
CA HIS A 16 12.72 18.13 2.05
C HIS A 16 12.18 18.83 3.30
N GLU A 17 11.19 18.24 3.95
CA GLU A 17 10.41 18.86 5.04
C GLU A 17 10.51 18.08 6.36
N GLY A 18 11.09 16.88 6.34
CA GLY A 18 11.35 16.07 7.53
C GLY A 18 10.21 15.12 7.92
N ARG A 19 10.45 14.37 9.01
CA ARG A 19 9.61 13.22 9.41
C ARG A 19 8.23 13.64 9.95
N ASP A 20 8.17 14.70 10.75
CA ASP A 20 6.92 15.16 11.36
C ASP A 20 5.89 15.55 10.28
N VAL A 21 6.35 16.22 9.22
CA VAL A 21 5.50 16.67 8.11
C VAL A 21 4.97 15.49 7.30
N VAL A 22 5.81 14.51 6.97
CA VAL A 22 5.36 13.33 6.22
C VAL A 22 4.39 12.47 7.01
N GLN A 23 4.54 12.35 8.34
CA GLN A 23 3.59 11.63 9.19
C GLN A 23 2.20 12.28 9.15
N VAL A 24 2.11 13.62 9.17
CA VAL A 24 0.84 14.34 9.01
C VAL A 24 0.25 14.09 7.62
N TYR A 25 1.07 14.15 6.57
CA TYR A 25 0.64 13.87 5.19
C TYR A 25 0.08 12.45 5.06
N ILE A 26 0.81 11.44 5.51
CA ILE A 26 0.42 10.02 5.43
C ILE A 26 -0.87 9.77 6.21
N ASN A 27 -1.01 10.31 7.43
CA ASN A 27 -2.24 10.19 8.21
C ASN A 27 -3.44 10.76 7.45
N ARG A 28 -3.28 11.96 6.87
CA ARG A 28 -4.34 12.59 6.06
C ARG A 28 -4.67 11.77 4.83
N GLN A 29 -3.67 11.20 4.15
CA GLN A 29 -3.92 10.36 2.98
C GLN A 29 -4.65 9.07 3.37
N LEU A 30 -4.26 8.43 4.47
CA LEU A 30 -4.89 7.19 4.92
C LEU A 30 -6.36 7.40 5.30
N GLN A 31 -6.71 8.55 5.91
CA GLN A 31 -8.10 8.91 6.20
C GLN A 31 -8.94 9.12 4.92
N ARG A 32 -8.34 9.66 3.85
CA ARG A 32 -9.05 9.93 2.59
C ARG A 32 -9.11 8.72 1.67
N HIS A 33 -8.03 7.95 1.61
CA HIS A 33 -7.81 6.82 0.73
C HIS A 33 -7.16 5.67 1.52
N PRO A 34 -7.96 4.91 2.29
CA PRO A 34 -7.43 3.83 3.11
C PRO A 34 -6.87 2.72 2.22
N THR A 35 -5.55 2.50 2.30
CA THR A 35 -4.85 1.42 1.61
C THR A 35 -3.88 0.74 2.55
N MET A 36 -3.72 -0.58 2.41
CA MET A 36 -2.82 -1.38 3.25
C MET A 36 -1.36 -0.93 3.08
N ARG A 37 -0.99 -0.46 1.89
CA ARG A 37 0.38 0.00 1.59
C ARG A 37 0.72 1.30 2.33
N VAL A 38 -0.19 2.26 2.36
CA VAL A 38 -0.01 3.51 3.11
C VAL A 38 -0.05 3.24 4.61
N PHE A 39 -0.94 2.33 5.05
CA PHE A 39 -1.00 1.91 6.45
C PHE A 39 0.31 1.25 6.90
N TYR A 40 0.88 0.36 6.10
CA TYR A 40 2.18 -0.27 6.39
C TYR A 40 3.29 0.79 6.58
N ARG A 41 3.34 1.81 5.71
CA ARG A 41 4.29 2.92 5.86
C ARG A 41 4.05 3.73 7.15
N LEU A 42 2.80 3.94 7.55
CA LEU A 42 2.48 4.60 8.83
C LEU A 42 3.00 3.78 10.03
N MET A 43 2.88 2.45 9.97
CA MET A 43 3.42 1.57 11.01
C MET A 43 4.94 1.69 11.12
N ASP A 44 5.66 1.85 10.01
CA ASP A 44 7.12 2.06 10.03
C ASP A 44 7.49 3.34 10.79
N TYR A 45 6.74 4.43 10.61
CA TYR A 45 6.97 5.67 11.36
C TYR A 45 6.71 5.48 12.86
N HIS A 46 5.58 4.86 13.23
CA HIS A 46 5.29 4.58 14.64
C HIS A 46 6.31 3.63 15.29
N LEU A 47 6.86 2.69 14.53
CA LEU A 47 7.93 1.81 15.01
C LEU A 47 9.25 2.53 15.22
N ALA A 48 9.56 3.51 14.38
CA ALA A 48 10.76 4.33 14.53
C ALA A 48 10.71 5.21 15.78
N ASP A 49 9.52 5.69 16.15
CA ASP A 49 9.31 6.57 17.30
C ASP A 49 9.03 5.79 18.61
N ALA A 50 8.74 4.49 18.52
CA ALA A 50 8.40 3.66 19.67
C ALA A 50 9.62 3.34 20.55
N GLU A 51 9.44 3.53 21.87
CA GLU A 51 10.36 3.04 22.89
C GLU A 51 10.44 1.51 22.91
N ASP A 52 11.59 0.98 23.31
CA ASP A 52 11.78 -0.46 23.39
C ASP A 52 10.91 -1.08 24.48
N GLY A 53 10.30 -2.22 24.14
CA GLY A 53 9.44 -2.98 25.04
C GLY A 53 8.34 -3.74 24.32
N ARG A 54 7.46 -4.37 25.10
CA ARG A 54 6.40 -5.27 24.61
C ARG A 54 5.47 -4.62 23.58
N ALA A 55 5.21 -3.32 23.69
CA ALA A 55 4.35 -2.59 22.74
C ALA A 55 4.99 -2.52 21.35
N LYS A 56 6.29 -2.19 21.27
CA LYS A 56 7.06 -2.15 20.02
C LYS A 56 7.20 -3.53 19.39
N GLU A 57 7.46 -4.56 20.18
CA GLU A 57 7.48 -5.96 19.72
C GLU A 57 6.14 -6.39 19.12
N SER A 58 5.03 -6.05 19.78
CA SER A 58 3.69 -6.33 19.28
C SER A 58 3.41 -5.58 17.97
N LEU A 59 3.83 -4.32 17.87
CA LEU A 59 3.67 -3.52 16.66
C LEU A 59 4.51 -4.06 15.49
N LEU A 60 5.72 -4.58 15.77
CA LEU A 60 6.57 -5.25 14.78
C LEU A 60 5.86 -6.48 14.20
N LEU A 61 5.31 -7.34 15.07
CA LEU A 61 4.54 -8.52 14.65
C LEU A 61 3.36 -8.11 13.76
N LEU A 62 2.56 -7.13 14.18
CA LEU A 62 1.42 -6.64 13.41
C LEU A 62 1.86 -6.10 12.05
N ARG A 63 2.95 -5.33 12.00
CA ARG A 63 3.51 -4.80 10.76
C ARG A 63 3.90 -5.93 9.82
N ASP A 64 4.59 -6.94 10.32
CA ASP A 64 5.07 -8.05 9.51
C ASP A 64 3.91 -8.85 8.91
N MET A 65 2.83 -9.10 9.67
CA MET A 65 1.61 -9.73 9.13
C MET A 65 0.95 -8.88 8.03
N VAL A 66 0.90 -7.56 8.21
CA VAL A 66 0.38 -6.62 7.18
C VAL A 66 1.25 -6.67 5.93
N GLY A 67 2.57 -6.70 6.08
CA GLY A 67 3.53 -6.83 4.97
C GLY A 67 3.33 -8.13 4.18
N GLU A 68 3.13 -9.24 4.88
CA GLU A 68 2.82 -10.54 4.28
C GLU A 68 1.49 -10.54 3.52
N GLN A 69 0.46 -9.92 4.07
CA GLN A 69 -0.82 -9.76 3.40
C GLN A 69 -0.69 -8.93 2.12
N ILE A 70 0.07 -7.83 2.15
CA ILE A 70 0.31 -7.00 0.95
C ILE A 70 1.06 -7.79 -0.13
N ARG A 71 2.01 -8.64 0.26
CA ARG A 71 2.83 -9.43 -0.68
C ARG A 71 2.01 -10.50 -1.40
N THR A 72 1.10 -11.16 -0.69
CA THR A 72 0.30 -12.27 -1.23
C THR A 72 -0.85 -11.80 -2.12
N LYS A 73 -1.34 -10.57 -1.95
CA LYS A 73 -2.48 -10.06 -2.72
C LYS A 73 -2.11 -9.78 -4.20
N PRO A 74 -2.98 -10.14 -5.16
CA PRO A 74 -2.78 -9.77 -6.55
C PRO A 74 -2.88 -8.25 -6.72
N ARG A 75 -2.14 -7.70 -7.67
CA ARG A 75 -2.11 -6.25 -7.95
C ARG A 75 -3.09 -5.84 -9.04
N TYR A 76 -3.49 -6.77 -9.90
CA TYR A 76 -4.32 -6.53 -11.05
C TYR A 76 -5.51 -7.47 -11.11
N ARG A 77 -6.61 -7.00 -11.68
CA ARG A 77 -7.83 -7.78 -11.94
C ARG A 77 -8.41 -7.43 -13.31
N CYS A 78 -8.82 -8.44 -14.06
CA CYS A 78 -9.63 -8.29 -15.26
C CYS A 78 -11.04 -7.84 -14.87
N HIS A 79 -11.47 -6.66 -15.34
CA HIS A 79 -12.83 -6.17 -15.07
C HIS A 79 -13.91 -6.88 -15.90
N LYS A 80 -13.53 -7.76 -16.85
CA LYS A 80 -14.48 -8.55 -17.65
C LYS A 80 -14.78 -9.93 -17.06
N CYS A 81 -13.75 -10.64 -16.58
CA CYS A 81 -13.90 -12.02 -16.10
C CYS A 81 -13.38 -12.30 -14.69
N GLY A 82 -12.79 -11.30 -14.01
CA GLY A 82 -12.29 -11.46 -12.65
C GLY A 82 -10.89 -12.08 -12.51
N PHE A 83 -10.24 -12.52 -13.59
CA PHE A 83 -8.86 -13.03 -13.56
C PHE A 83 -7.93 -12.07 -12.81
N THR A 84 -7.16 -12.58 -11.84
CA THR A 84 -6.23 -11.81 -11.01
C THR A 84 -4.78 -12.13 -11.36
N ALA A 85 -3.89 -11.14 -11.21
CA ALA A 85 -2.46 -11.31 -11.49
C ALA A 85 -1.60 -10.35 -10.64
N HIS A 86 -0.32 -10.71 -10.45
CA HIS A 86 0.68 -9.81 -9.85
C HIS A 86 1.31 -8.84 -10.85
N SER A 87 1.25 -9.16 -12.15
CA SER A 87 1.76 -8.34 -13.25
C SER A 87 0.63 -7.91 -14.18
N LEU A 88 0.86 -6.83 -14.93
CA LEU A 88 -0.09 -6.33 -15.91
C LEU A 88 -0.10 -7.24 -17.15
N TYR A 89 -1.31 -7.62 -17.59
CA TYR A 89 -1.54 -8.32 -18.84
C TYR A 89 -2.39 -7.45 -19.78
N TRP A 90 -1.81 -7.00 -20.90
CA TRP A 90 -2.56 -6.24 -21.90
C TRP A 90 -3.66 -7.07 -22.56
N HIS A 91 -3.43 -8.37 -22.73
CA HIS A 91 -4.36 -9.36 -23.24
C HIS A 91 -4.66 -10.38 -22.13
N CYS A 92 -5.91 -10.45 -21.67
CA CYS A 92 -6.29 -11.28 -20.53
C CYS A 92 -6.16 -12.79 -20.86
N PRO A 93 -5.35 -13.57 -20.13
CA PRO A 93 -5.16 -15.00 -20.40
C PRO A 93 -6.43 -15.84 -20.27
N SER A 94 -7.39 -15.40 -19.45
CA SER A 94 -8.64 -16.11 -19.19
C SER A 94 -9.71 -15.83 -20.27
N CYS A 95 -10.08 -14.56 -20.48
CA CYS A 95 -11.19 -14.20 -21.38
C CYS A 95 -10.76 -13.65 -22.75
N ARG A 96 -9.45 -13.56 -23.01
CA ARG A 96 -8.88 -13.05 -24.27
C ARG A 96 -9.30 -11.61 -24.63
N ALA A 97 -9.77 -10.85 -23.66
CA ALA A 97 -10.07 -9.44 -23.85
C ALA A 97 -8.79 -8.59 -23.74
N TRP A 98 -8.70 -7.58 -24.61
CA TRP A 98 -7.66 -6.56 -24.54
C TRP A 98 -8.03 -5.44 -23.57
N SER A 99 -7.01 -4.85 -22.95
CA SER A 99 -7.12 -3.67 -22.08
C SER A 99 -8.08 -3.80 -20.89
N SER A 100 -8.42 -5.02 -20.49
CA SER A 100 -9.39 -5.30 -19.42
C SER A 100 -8.76 -5.51 -18.04
N VAL A 101 -7.47 -5.83 -17.97
CA VAL A 101 -6.73 -6.04 -16.72
C VAL A 101 -6.27 -4.68 -16.19
N LYS A 102 -6.75 -4.29 -15.01
CA LYS A 102 -6.47 -2.99 -14.38
C LYS A 102 -5.96 -3.18 -12.95
N PRO A 103 -5.23 -2.20 -12.39
CA PRO A 103 -4.87 -2.23 -10.98
C PRO A 103 -6.11 -2.39 -10.10
N ILE A 104 -6.01 -3.23 -9.08
CA ILE A 104 -7.03 -3.33 -8.03
C ILE A 104 -7.00 -2.03 -7.22
N ARG A 105 -8.18 -1.50 -6.86
CA ARG A 105 -8.34 -0.28 -6.05
C ARG A 105 -8.96 -0.60 -4.69
N GLY A 106 -8.81 0.32 -3.75
CA GLY A 106 -9.34 0.22 -2.39
C GLY A 106 -8.32 -0.33 -1.40
N LEU A 107 -8.78 -0.89 -0.28
CA LEU A 107 -7.92 -1.29 0.84
C LEU A 107 -6.74 -2.19 0.43
N ASP A 108 -7.03 -3.24 -0.34
CA ASP A 108 -6.04 -4.22 -0.81
C ASP A 108 -5.30 -3.78 -2.10
N GLY A 109 -5.59 -2.58 -2.61
CA GLY A 109 -5.19 -2.12 -3.94
C GLY A 109 -4.24 -0.94 -3.95
N GLN A 110 -4.22 -0.24 -5.09
CA GLN A 110 -3.70 1.12 -5.24
C GLN A 110 -4.79 2.16 -4.97
#